data_AF-A0A3N7HWD7-F1
#
_entry.id   AF-A0A3N7HWD7-F1
#
_cell.length_a   1.000
_cell.length_b   1.000
_cell.length_c   1.000
_cell.angle_alpha   90.00
_cell.angle_beta   90.00
_cell.angle_gamma   90.00
#
_symmetry.space_group_name_H-M   'P 1'
#
loop_
_entity.id
_entity.type
_entity.pdbx_description
1 polymer ?
#
loop_
_entity_poly.entity_id
_entity_poly.type
_entity_poly.pdbx_seq_one_letter_code
_entity_poly.pdbx_strand_id
1 'polypeptide(L)'
;MQSEFDHKQWLEGDTGEAAQEAYRYFMRPDPSQREFLGPIEEEFDELTGKVARFRMAKVGMIRNAPEDQMREVKVYLGFDGVTYVPHLRIPNAKPLQGWYQDKHNDKKGSRPRPCFSEAILTEPYGGYCTVGCAFCYINSGFRGYRGTGLISVPMNYGEQVRKQLSKVRTSTAGYFSSFTDPFLPIEDIYHNTQDGARAFTDLGLPVFFLSRLAYPGWAFDVLKQNRYSYAQKSLNTGVDEDFKRLSPGAISLTDHIEEIRELRRQGIYTSIQVNPVVPGIVSHDDIRLLFERLAEAGNNHVIVKFAVN
;
A
#
# COMPACT_ATOMS: atom_id res chain seq x y z
N MET A 1 -19.00 4.52 9.70
CA MET A 1 -18.69 3.60 10.83
C MET A 1 -17.82 2.51 10.21
N GLN A 2 -16.49 2.55 10.42
CA GLN A 2 -15.59 1.56 9.84
C GLN A 2 -16.07 0.16 10.27
N SER A 3 -16.32 -0.75 9.32
CA SER A 3 -16.26 -2.15 9.70
C SER A 3 -14.80 -2.40 10.06
N GLU A 4 -14.49 -2.61 11.33
CA GLU A 4 -13.15 -3.06 11.74
C GLU A 4 -12.86 -4.34 10.96
N PHE A 5 -11.95 -4.24 9.99
CA PHE A 5 -11.53 -5.40 9.24
C PHE A 5 -10.75 -6.30 10.20
N ASP A 6 -11.36 -7.40 10.62
CA ASP A 6 -10.73 -8.35 11.54
C ASP A 6 -9.58 -9.07 10.82
N HIS A 7 -8.38 -8.50 10.99
CA HIS A 7 -7.15 -9.05 10.43
C HIS A 7 -6.88 -10.48 10.92
N LYS A 8 -7.31 -10.84 12.14
CA LYS A 8 -7.12 -12.17 12.69
C LYS A 8 -8.02 -13.17 11.97
N GLN A 9 -9.31 -12.85 11.84
CA GLN A 9 -10.25 -13.68 11.08
C GLN A 9 -9.79 -13.87 9.63
N TRP A 10 -9.29 -12.83 8.99
CA TRP A 10 -8.79 -12.92 7.62
C TRP A 10 -7.53 -13.79 7.48
N LEU A 11 -6.66 -13.82 8.49
CA LEU A 11 -5.50 -14.72 8.51
C LEU A 11 -5.88 -16.18 8.77
N GLU A 12 -6.86 -16.43 9.64
CA GLU A 12 -7.10 -17.75 10.22
C GLU A 12 -8.29 -18.52 9.62
N GLY A 13 -9.15 -17.87 8.81
CA GLY A 13 -10.37 -18.47 8.28
C GLY A 13 -10.14 -19.73 7.41
N ASP A 14 -10.93 -20.78 7.68
CA ASP A 14 -10.94 -22.08 7.00
C ASP A 14 -12.23 -22.25 6.18
N THR A 15 -12.16 -22.92 5.03
CA THR A 15 -13.24 -22.94 4.03
C THR A 15 -13.52 -24.32 3.41
N GLY A 16 -12.82 -25.39 3.81
CA GLY A 16 -13.24 -26.78 3.58
C GLY A 16 -13.12 -27.36 2.16
N GLU A 17 -12.65 -26.61 1.16
CA GLU A 17 -12.41 -27.11 -0.21
C GLU A 17 -10.92 -27.35 -0.50
N ALA A 18 -10.57 -28.45 -1.18
CA ALA A 18 -9.17 -28.82 -1.47
C ALA A 18 -8.44 -27.78 -2.35
N ALA A 19 -9.13 -27.15 -3.30
CA ALA A 19 -8.56 -26.06 -4.08
C ALA A 19 -8.31 -24.82 -3.21
N GLN A 20 -9.17 -24.54 -2.25
CA GLN A 20 -9.01 -23.40 -1.35
C GLN A 20 -7.88 -23.65 -0.34
N GLU A 21 -7.66 -24.88 0.11
CA GLU A 21 -6.51 -25.24 0.95
C GLU A 21 -5.17 -24.99 0.22
N ALA A 22 -5.06 -25.41 -1.04
CA ALA A 22 -3.87 -25.16 -1.86
C ALA A 22 -3.57 -23.66 -2.08
N TYR A 23 -4.59 -22.81 -1.97
CA TYR A 23 -4.50 -21.35 -2.11
C TYR A 23 -4.80 -20.61 -0.80
N ARG A 24 -4.75 -21.27 0.37
CA ARG A 24 -5.17 -20.69 1.66
C ARG A 24 -4.42 -19.40 2.00
N TYR A 25 -3.12 -19.37 1.69
CA TYR A 25 -2.28 -18.20 1.87
C TYR A 25 -2.02 -17.43 0.57
N PHE A 26 -2.80 -17.69 -0.49
CA PHE A 26 -2.69 -16.94 -1.73
C PHE A 26 -3.00 -15.47 -1.47
N MET A 27 -1.98 -14.63 -1.68
CA MET A 27 -2.02 -13.19 -1.41
C MET A 27 -2.27 -12.84 0.06
N ARG A 28 -2.05 -13.77 1.00
CA ARG A 28 -2.01 -13.56 2.46
C ARG A 28 -0.60 -13.85 2.99
N PRO A 29 -0.21 -13.35 4.17
CA PRO A 29 1.02 -13.80 4.81
C PRO A 29 0.96 -15.29 5.11
N ASP A 30 1.91 -16.07 4.59
CA ASP A 30 2.02 -17.50 4.86
C ASP A 30 2.90 -17.73 6.10
N PRO A 31 2.36 -18.28 7.20
CA PRO A 31 3.13 -18.53 8.42
C PRO A 31 4.36 -19.42 8.20
N SER A 32 4.36 -20.28 7.18
CA SER A 32 5.49 -21.16 6.86
C SER A 32 6.69 -20.42 6.26
N GLN A 33 6.54 -19.16 5.86
CA GLN A 33 7.63 -18.33 5.33
C GLN A 33 8.64 -17.86 6.39
N ARG A 34 8.38 -18.16 7.66
CA ARG A 34 9.21 -17.74 8.79
C ARG A 34 9.20 -18.78 9.89
N GLU A 35 10.37 -18.98 10.47
CA GLU A 35 10.49 -19.75 11.70
C GLU A 35 10.44 -18.78 12.87
N PHE A 36 9.38 -18.81 13.66
CA PHE A 36 9.30 -17.98 14.85
C PHE A 36 10.15 -18.55 15.98
N LEU A 37 11.03 -17.73 16.53
CA LEU A 37 11.95 -18.06 17.60
C LEU A 37 11.38 -17.57 18.94
N GLY A 38 11.50 -18.40 19.98
CA GLY A 38 11.15 -18.02 21.35
C GLY A 38 9.66 -17.69 21.57
N PRO A 39 9.29 -17.19 22.76
CA PRO A 39 7.94 -16.70 23.05
C PRO A 39 7.69 -15.30 22.46
N ILE A 40 6.46 -14.81 22.56
CA ILE A 40 6.15 -13.39 22.35
C ILE A 40 6.67 -12.61 23.57
N GLU A 41 7.31 -11.49 23.30
CA GLU A 41 7.88 -10.58 24.30
C GLU A 41 7.25 -9.18 24.18
N GLU A 42 7.35 -8.40 25.25
CA GLU A 42 6.90 -7.01 25.30
C GLU A 42 8.03 -6.10 25.82
N GLU A 43 8.17 -4.92 25.22
CA GLU A 43 9.12 -3.91 25.66
C GLU A 43 8.58 -2.50 25.42
N PHE A 44 9.10 -1.52 26.15
CA PHE A 44 8.85 -0.12 25.82
C PHE A 44 9.64 0.28 24.57
N ASP A 45 8.93 0.78 23.56
CA ASP A 45 9.51 1.19 22.29
C ASP A 45 9.64 2.71 22.21
N GLU A 46 10.87 3.21 22.28
CA GLU A 46 11.16 4.64 22.26
C GLU A 46 10.72 5.34 20.98
N LEU A 47 10.72 4.63 19.84
CA LEU A 47 10.35 5.20 18.55
C LEU A 47 8.87 5.59 18.51
N THR A 48 8.00 4.73 19.03
CA THR A 48 6.54 4.94 19.01
C THR A 48 6.00 5.50 20.32
N GLY A 49 6.77 5.42 21.41
CA GLY A 49 6.32 5.76 22.76
C GLY A 49 5.30 4.76 23.33
N LYS A 50 5.29 3.53 22.82
CA LYS A 50 4.28 2.49 23.11
C LYS A 50 4.92 1.23 23.67
N VAL A 51 4.12 0.38 24.31
CA VAL A 51 4.57 -0.98 24.65
C VAL A 51 4.45 -1.85 23.41
N ALA A 52 5.58 -2.21 22.80
CA ALA A 52 5.64 -3.05 21.62
C ALA A 52 5.59 -4.53 21.99
N ARG A 53 4.70 -5.26 21.34
CA ARG A 53 4.64 -6.73 21.41
C ARG A 53 5.32 -7.31 20.18
N PHE A 54 6.32 -8.15 20.36
CA PHE A 54 7.14 -8.69 19.26
C PHE A 54 7.51 -10.16 19.47
N ARG A 55 8.04 -10.77 18.42
CA ARG A 55 8.66 -12.10 18.46
C ARG A 55 9.86 -12.15 17.52
N MET A 56 10.92 -12.82 17.94
CA MET A 56 12.05 -13.06 17.05
C MET A 56 11.66 -14.08 15.97
N ALA A 57 12.17 -13.94 14.76
CA ALA A 57 11.94 -14.91 13.69
C ALA A 57 13.14 -15.01 12.76
N LYS A 58 13.40 -16.19 12.21
CA LYS A 58 14.26 -16.35 11.04
C LYS A 58 13.43 -16.16 9.79
N VAL A 59 13.85 -15.23 8.94
CA VAL A 59 13.17 -14.89 7.69
C VAL A 59 14.12 -14.89 6.50
N GLY A 60 13.66 -15.39 5.36
CA GLY A 60 14.32 -15.23 4.09
C GLY A 60 13.99 -13.87 3.47
N MET A 61 15.01 -13.05 3.17
CA MET A 61 14.78 -11.73 2.52
C MET A 61 14.32 -11.86 1.06
N ILE A 62 14.36 -13.07 0.51
CA ILE A 62 13.80 -13.47 -0.79
C ILE A 62 12.94 -14.72 -0.61
N ARG A 63 12.00 -14.95 -1.53
CA ARG A 63 11.13 -16.12 -1.50
C ARG A 63 11.98 -17.39 -1.69
N ASN A 64 11.75 -18.40 -0.86
CA ASN A 64 12.50 -19.65 -0.86
C ASN A 64 14.01 -19.44 -0.66
N ALA A 65 14.40 -18.46 0.15
CA ALA A 65 15.79 -18.30 0.55
C ALA A 65 16.30 -19.59 1.21
N PRO A 66 17.51 -20.08 0.86
CA PRO A 66 18.09 -21.20 1.58
C PRO A 66 18.39 -20.81 3.03
N GLU A 67 18.47 -21.80 3.92
CA GLU A 67 18.56 -21.61 5.38
C GLU A 67 19.76 -20.75 5.80
N ASP A 68 20.89 -20.88 5.10
CA ASP A 68 22.11 -20.08 5.32
C ASP A 68 21.98 -18.60 4.92
N GLN A 69 20.92 -18.23 4.19
CA GLN A 69 20.59 -16.86 3.80
C GLN A 69 19.44 -16.27 4.60
N MET A 70 18.88 -17.02 5.55
CA MET A 70 17.87 -16.52 6.47
C MET A 70 18.50 -15.61 7.53
N ARG A 71 17.76 -14.60 7.97
CA ARG A 71 18.21 -13.65 8.98
C ARG A 71 17.28 -13.66 10.17
N GLU A 72 17.85 -13.59 11.36
CA GLU A 72 17.09 -13.34 12.58
C GLU A 72 16.68 -11.87 12.62
N VAL A 73 15.38 -11.64 12.73
CA VAL A 73 14.78 -10.32 12.77
C VAL A 73 13.75 -10.24 13.89
N LYS A 74 13.58 -9.03 14.41
CA LYS A 74 12.50 -8.70 15.33
C LYS A 74 11.23 -8.43 14.54
N VAL A 75 10.19 -9.24 14.77
CA VAL A 75 8.88 -9.09 14.11
C VAL A 75 7.91 -8.49 15.11
N TYR A 76 7.43 -7.29 14.81
CA TYR A 76 6.44 -6.58 15.61
C TYR A 76 5.04 -7.12 15.30
N LEU A 77 4.27 -7.36 16.36
CA LEU A 77 2.94 -8.01 16.32
C LEU A 77 1.84 -7.12 16.91
N GLY A 78 2.21 -6.05 17.62
CA GLY A 78 1.26 -5.20 18.30
C GLY A 78 1.90 -4.04 19.05
N PHE A 79 1.08 -3.05 19.42
CA PHE A 79 1.46 -1.94 20.28
C PHE A 79 0.31 -1.63 21.25
N ASP A 80 0.61 -1.38 22.53
CA ASP A 80 -0.37 -1.06 23.59
C ASP A 80 -1.56 -2.06 23.65
N GLY A 81 -1.27 -3.35 23.49
CA GLY A 81 -2.29 -4.42 23.46
C GLY A 81 -3.07 -4.55 22.14
N VAL A 82 -2.94 -3.59 21.22
CA VAL A 82 -3.55 -3.65 19.87
C VAL A 82 -2.70 -4.53 18.97
N THR A 83 -3.33 -5.47 18.27
CA THR A 83 -2.65 -6.37 17.34
C THR A 83 -2.56 -5.74 15.96
N TYR A 84 -1.36 -5.73 15.38
CA TYR A 84 -1.13 -5.26 14.02
C TYR A 84 -0.62 -6.40 13.15
N VAL A 85 -0.72 -6.19 11.84
CA VAL A 85 -0.11 -7.08 10.85
C VAL A 85 1.39 -7.20 11.10
N PRO A 86 1.95 -8.43 11.04
CA PRO A 86 3.37 -8.65 11.28
C PRO A 86 4.25 -7.81 10.37
N HIS A 87 5.17 -7.08 10.98
CA HIS A 87 6.07 -6.17 10.26
C HIS A 87 7.45 -6.13 10.89
N LEU A 88 8.43 -5.69 10.10
CA LEU A 88 9.80 -5.46 10.53
C LEU A 88 10.18 -4.01 10.28
N ARG A 89 11.18 -3.52 11.01
CA ARG A 89 11.76 -2.19 10.79
C ARG A 89 13.03 -2.32 9.96
N ILE A 90 13.22 -1.37 9.04
CA ILE A 90 14.46 -1.21 8.28
C ILE A 90 15.07 0.16 8.61
N PRO A 91 16.41 0.26 8.67
CA PRO A 91 17.07 1.49 9.10
C PRO A 91 16.85 2.64 8.13
N ASN A 92 16.73 2.35 6.83
CA ASN A 92 16.69 3.38 5.80
C ASN A 92 15.52 3.18 4.84
N ALA A 93 14.84 4.27 4.52
CA ALA A 93 13.91 4.36 3.43
C ALA A 93 14.60 4.20 2.08
N LYS A 94 13.86 3.68 1.11
CA LYS A 94 14.29 3.72 -0.28
C LYS A 94 14.30 5.17 -0.77
N PRO A 95 15.32 5.62 -1.53
CA PRO A 95 15.33 6.96 -2.11
C PRO A 95 14.11 7.21 -3.00
N LEU A 96 13.63 8.46 -3.01
CA LEU A 96 12.62 8.93 -3.94
C LEU A 96 13.06 8.60 -5.37
N GLN A 97 12.16 8.01 -6.16
CA GLN A 97 12.47 7.69 -7.55
C GLN A 97 11.90 8.81 -8.42
N GLY A 98 12.80 9.72 -8.79
CA GLY A 98 12.47 10.94 -9.54
C GLY A 98 11.99 10.68 -10.97
N TRP A 99 11.49 11.75 -11.57
CA TRP A 99 11.05 11.81 -12.97
C TRP A 99 12.20 11.64 -13.97
N TYR A 100 13.37 12.15 -13.61
CA TYR A 100 14.51 12.30 -14.52
C TYR A 100 15.55 11.20 -14.24
N GLN A 101 15.67 10.23 -15.13
CA GLN A 101 16.96 9.59 -15.36
C GLN A 101 17.70 10.43 -16.38
N ASP A 102 18.99 10.70 -16.16
CA ASP A 102 19.82 11.32 -17.18
C ASP A 102 19.65 10.55 -18.50
N LYS A 103 19.43 11.27 -19.60
CA LYS A 103 19.32 10.71 -20.96
C LYS A 103 20.50 9.80 -21.34
N HIS A 104 21.62 9.93 -20.62
CA HIS A 104 22.87 9.19 -20.79
C HIS A 104 23.24 8.36 -19.54
N ASN A 105 22.25 7.89 -18.78
CA ASN A 105 22.50 7.06 -17.59
C ASN A 105 22.90 5.62 -17.96
N ASP A 106 24.13 5.47 -18.45
CA ASP A 106 24.74 4.18 -18.81
C ASP A 106 25.31 3.41 -17.59
N LYS A 107 24.95 3.83 -16.37
CA LYS A 107 25.43 3.17 -15.14
C LYS A 107 24.94 1.73 -15.12
N LYS A 108 25.88 0.80 -14.94
CA LYS A 108 25.60 -0.64 -14.77
C LYS A 108 24.60 -0.83 -13.60
N GLY A 109 23.43 -1.39 -13.90
CA GLY A 109 22.34 -1.57 -12.93
C GLY A 109 21.25 -0.50 -12.97
N SER A 110 21.41 0.56 -13.77
CA SER A 110 20.32 1.47 -14.12
C SER A 110 19.23 0.68 -14.85
N ARG A 111 17.99 0.79 -14.37
CA ARG A 111 16.82 0.14 -14.99
C ARG A 111 15.88 1.24 -15.47
N PRO A 112 15.24 1.08 -16.64
CA PRO A 112 14.18 1.98 -17.08
C PRO A 112 13.12 2.12 -15.98
N ARG A 113 12.53 3.31 -15.82
CA ARG A 113 11.47 3.49 -14.83
C ARG A 113 10.32 2.52 -15.14
N PRO A 114 9.82 1.78 -14.14
CA PRO A 114 8.74 0.82 -14.36
C PRO A 114 7.39 1.51 -14.62
N CYS A 115 7.25 2.81 -14.32
CA CYS A 115 6.03 3.56 -14.53
C CYS A 115 6.25 4.80 -15.41
N PHE A 116 5.28 5.08 -16.28
CA PHE A 116 5.23 6.27 -17.14
C PHE A 116 4.61 7.48 -16.44
N SER A 117 4.53 7.49 -15.10
CA SER A 117 4.04 8.65 -14.37
C SER A 117 5.12 9.73 -14.30
N GLU A 118 4.72 10.97 -14.57
CA GLU A 118 5.56 12.16 -14.42
C GLU A 118 5.72 12.58 -12.95
N ALA A 119 5.17 11.82 -12.00
CA ALA A 119 5.28 12.04 -10.57
C ALA A 119 6.56 11.42 -9.95
N ILE A 120 6.92 11.89 -8.76
CA ILE A 120 7.95 11.25 -7.93
C ILE A 120 7.33 10.05 -7.26
N LEU A 121 7.95 8.89 -7.42
CA LEU A 121 7.47 7.68 -6.76
C LEU A 121 7.96 7.66 -5.32
N THR A 122 6.99 7.48 -4.44
CA THR A 122 7.19 7.39 -3.00
C THR A 122 6.90 5.96 -2.55
N GLU A 123 7.59 5.49 -1.52
CA GLU A 123 7.46 4.13 -0.98
C GLU A 123 7.53 4.18 0.56
N PRO A 124 6.45 4.67 1.23
CA PRO A 124 6.42 4.81 2.70
C PRO A 124 6.59 3.48 3.43
N TYR A 125 6.12 2.40 2.81
CA TYR A 125 6.21 1.03 3.29
C TYR A 125 6.61 0.10 2.15
N GLY A 126 7.38 -0.93 2.47
CA GLY A 126 7.80 -1.97 1.53
C GLY A 126 7.27 -3.35 1.90
N GLY A 127 7.64 -4.35 1.11
CA GLY A 127 7.27 -5.74 1.36
C GLY A 127 5.81 -6.04 1.06
N TYR A 128 5.14 -6.71 2.00
CA TYR A 128 3.77 -7.21 1.82
C TYR A 128 2.72 -6.09 1.95
N CYS A 129 1.64 -6.15 1.17
CA CYS A 129 0.50 -5.24 1.27
C CYS A 129 -0.77 -5.97 1.75
N THR A 130 -1.42 -5.45 2.79
CA THR A 130 -2.56 -6.10 3.47
C THR A 130 -3.86 -6.12 2.67
N VAL A 131 -3.95 -5.33 1.59
CA VAL A 131 -5.11 -5.37 0.71
C VAL A 131 -5.28 -6.75 0.07
N GLY A 132 -4.17 -7.46 -0.19
CA GLY A 132 -4.21 -8.85 -0.63
C GLY A 132 -4.86 -9.07 -2.00
N CYS A 133 -4.80 -8.10 -2.93
CA CYS A 133 -5.53 -8.21 -4.19
C CYS A 133 -5.09 -9.44 -4.99
N ALA A 134 -6.03 -10.22 -5.53
CA ALA A 134 -5.74 -11.45 -6.29
C ALA A 134 -4.81 -11.23 -7.50
N PHE A 135 -4.81 -10.02 -8.06
CA PHE A 135 -4.03 -9.61 -9.23
C PHE A 135 -2.76 -8.81 -8.90
N CYS A 136 -2.43 -8.61 -7.62
CA CYS A 136 -1.38 -7.67 -7.23
C CYS A 136 0.01 -8.14 -7.71
N TYR A 137 0.68 -7.37 -8.56
CA TYR A 137 2.00 -7.73 -9.09
C TYR A 137 3.11 -7.77 -8.01
N ILE A 138 2.98 -6.96 -6.95
CA ILE A 138 3.91 -6.96 -5.80
C ILE A 138 3.72 -8.22 -4.97
N ASN A 139 2.49 -8.40 -4.49
CA ASN A 139 2.15 -9.57 -3.71
C ASN A 139 2.26 -10.83 -4.55
N SER A 140 2.15 -10.82 -5.89
CA SER A 140 2.33 -11.96 -6.81
C SER A 140 3.81 -12.26 -7.15
N GLY A 141 4.72 -11.36 -6.78
CA GLY A 141 6.05 -11.23 -7.35
C GLY A 141 6.90 -12.51 -7.41
N PHE A 142 7.15 -12.94 -8.65
CA PHE A 142 8.23 -13.83 -9.08
C PHE A 142 9.64 -13.23 -8.86
N ARG A 143 9.74 -11.96 -8.41
CA ARG A 143 10.99 -11.18 -8.27
C ARG A 143 11.44 -10.96 -6.81
N GLY A 144 11.06 -11.84 -5.89
CA GLY A 144 11.60 -11.84 -4.52
C GLY A 144 11.00 -10.81 -3.54
N TYR A 145 10.13 -9.90 -4.00
CA TYR A 145 9.42 -8.94 -3.13
C TYR A 145 8.53 -9.59 -2.07
N ARG A 146 8.21 -10.89 -2.22
CA ARG A 146 7.39 -11.71 -1.31
C ARG A 146 8.15 -12.43 -0.18
N GLY A 147 9.47 -12.29 -0.06
CA GLY A 147 10.29 -13.27 0.69
C GLY A 147 9.83 -13.57 2.11
N THR A 148 9.42 -12.54 2.85
CA THR A 148 9.16 -12.65 4.30
C THR A 148 7.68 -12.73 4.68
N GLY A 149 6.76 -12.34 3.78
CA GLY A 149 5.36 -12.11 4.13
C GLY A 149 5.15 -11.01 5.19
N LEU A 150 6.13 -10.10 5.35
CA LEU A 150 6.13 -9.02 6.33
C LEU A 150 6.07 -7.65 5.62
N ILE A 151 5.48 -6.66 6.29
CA ILE A 151 5.63 -5.26 5.89
C ILE A 151 6.99 -4.76 6.37
N SER A 152 7.68 -4.00 5.53
CA SER A 152 8.93 -3.34 5.89
C SER A 152 8.68 -1.87 6.18
N VAL A 153 9.07 -1.43 7.39
CA VAL A 153 8.86 -0.07 7.89
C VAL A 153 10.20 0.67 7.93
N PRO A 154 10.44 1.64 7.03
CA PRO A 154 11.61 2.50 7.14
C PRO A 154 11.47 3.50 8.29
N MET A 155 12.48 3.57 9.16
CA MET A 155 12.44 4.40 10.38
C MET A 155 12.73 5.89 10.13
N ASN A 156 13.30 6.25 8.98
CA ASN A 156 13.73 7.61 8.67
C ASN A 156 13.00 8.24 7.48
N TYR A 157 11.81 7.73 7.12
CA TYR A 157 11.16 8.05 5.86
C TYR A 157 10.89 9.54 5.67
N GLY A 158 10.18 10.17 6.61
CA GLY A 158 9.85 11.61 6.54
C GLY A 158 11.10 12.50 6.45
N GLU A 159 12.09 12.25 7.30
CA GLU A 159 13.36 12.99 7.30
C GLU A 159 14.10 12.83 5.95
N GLN A 160 14.16 11.60 5.43
CA GLN A 160 14.81 11.32 4.15
C GLN A 160 14.11 12.05 3.00
N VAL A 161 12.78 12.05 2.95
CA VAL A 161 12.01 12.77 1.93
C VAL A 161 12.32 14.27 2.00
N ARG A 162 12.27 14.88 3.20
CA ARG A 162 12.62 16.29 3.40
C ARG A 162 14.03 16.61 2.92
N LYS A 163 15.02 15.79 3.30
CA LYS A 163 16.42 15.95 2.92
C LYS A 163 16.66 15.79 1.42
N GLN A 164 15.88 14.96 0.74
CA GLN A 164 15.98 14.79 -0.71
C GLN A 164 15.30 15.94 -1.45
N LEU A 165 14.12 16.36 -1.00
CA LEU A 165 13.40 17.48 -1.60
C LEU A 165 14.14 18.83 -1.41
N SER A 166 14.85 19.02 -0.30
CA SER A 166 15.65 20.25 -0.08
C SER A 166 16.82 20.42 -1.06
N LYS A 167 17.21 19.35 -1.76
CA LYS A 167 18.30 19.36 -2.74
C LYS A 167 17.83 19.57 -4.18
N VAL A 168 16.53 19.53 -4.43
CA VAL A 168 16.00 19.69 -5.79
C VAL A 168 15.50 21.12 -6.01
N ARG A 169 15.86 21.70 -7.17
CA ARG A 169 15.40 23.04 -7.55
C ARG A 169 13.98 23.02 -8.14
N THR A 170 13.63 21.94 -8.81
CA THR A 170 12.34 21.74 -9.46
C THR A 170 11.89 20.31 -9.22
N SER A 171 10.60 20.15 -8.94
CA SER A 171 10.00 18.88 -8.57
C SER A 171 8.58 18.79 -9.11
N THR A 172 7.99 17.62 -8.98
CA THR A 172 6.65 17.23 -9.46
C THR A 172 5.85 16.68 -8.28
N ALA A 173 4.62 16.22 -8.53
CA ALA A 173 3.76 15.66 -7.50
C ALA A 173 4.38 14.44 -6.81
N GLY A 174 4.17 14.31 -5.51
CA GLY A 174 4.44 13.08 -4.78
C GLY A 174 3.36 12.03 -5.05
N TYR A 175 3.74 10.89 -5.62
CA TYR A 175 2.84 9.75 -5.83
C TYR A 175 2.99 8.73 -4.70
N PHE A 176 1.97 8.64 -3.86
CA PHE A 176 1.85 7.66 -2.78
C PHE A 176 1.04 6.45 -3.28
N SER A 177 1.65 5.26 -3.19
CA SER A 177 1.24 3.95 -3.78
C SER A 177 1.98 3.47 -5.04
N SER A 178 3.25 3.81 -5.17
CA SER A 178 4.07 3.22 -6.25
C SER A 178 4.37 1.72 -6.05
N PHE A 179 4.16 1.19 -4.83
CA PHE A 179 4.52 -0.18 -4.45
C PHE A 179 3.48 -0.82 -3.51
N THR A 180 3.24 -0.27 -2.32
CA THR A 180 2.20 -0.72 -1.38
C THR A 180 1.08 0.31 -1.26
N ASP A 181 -0.05 -0.05 -0.63
CA ASP A 181 -1.06 0.96 -0.27
C ASP A 181 -0.46 1.94 0.77
N PRO A 182 -0.66 3.26 0.68
CA PRO A 182 -0.06 4.21 1.60
C PRO A 182 -0.73 4.21 2.98
N PHE A 183 -1.95 3.69 3.11
CA PHE A 183 -2.71 3.74 4.36
C PHE A 183 -2.83 2.36 5.01
N LEU A 184 -1.76 1.56 4.97
CA LEU A 184 -1.72 0.29 5.70
C LEU A 184 -2.04 0.52 7.19
N PRO A 185 -2.61 -0.46 7.91
CA PRO A 185 -2.99 -0.29 9.33
C PRO A 185 -1.87 0.22 10.25
N ILE A 186 -0.60 -0.04 9.89
CA ILE A 186 0.56 0.42 10.64
C ILE A 186 0.86 1.93 10.46
N GLU A 187 0.17 2.63 9.56
CA GLU A 187 0.25 4.09 9.41
C GLU A 187 -0.19 4.82 10.68
N ASP A 188 -1.11 4.25 11.47
CA ASP A 188 -1.56 4.79 12.75
C ASP A 188 -0.45 4.81 13.83
N ILE A 189 0.65 4.11 13.59
CA ILE A 189 1.80 4.01 14.49
C ILE A 189 2.99 4.79 13.96
N TYR A 190 3.29 4.67 12.66
CA TYR A 190 4.54 5.17 12.10
C TYR A 190 4.41 6.46 11.31
N HIS A 191 3.20 6.84 10.87
CA HIS A 191 2.95 8.10 10.15
C HIS A 191 3.85 8.36 8.93
N ASN A 192 4.41 7.33 8.30
CA ASN A 192 5.38 7.50 7.21
C ASN A 192 4.75 8.18 6.00
N THR A 193 3.52 7.78 5.65
CA THR A 193 2.80 8.43 4.55
C THR A 193 2.48 9.87 4.91
N GLN A 194 2.00 10.14 6.12
CA GLN A 194 1.68 11.49 6.58
C GLN A 194 2.90 12.42 6.55
N ASP A 195 4.01 12.00 7.14
CA ASP A 195 5.24 12.79 7.22
C ASP A 195 5.87 12.99 5.84
N GLY A 196 5.84 11.95 5.02
CA GLY A 196 6.26 12.04 3.62
C GLY A 196 5.41 13.05 2.85
N ALA A 197 4.08 13.00 2.97
CA ALA A 197 3.21 13.89 2.24
C ALA A 197 3.33 15.35 2.70
N ARG A 198 3.46 15.57 4.01
CA ARG A 198 3.76 16.90 4.58
C ARG A 198 5.09 17.45 4.06
N ALA A 199 6.12 16.62 3.90
CA ALA A 199 7.38 17.07 3.32
C ALA A 199 7.24 17.64 1.90
N PHE A 200 6.29 17.15 1.10
CA PHE A 200 5.97 17.74 -0.20
C PHE A 200 5.15 19.02 -0.06
N THR A 201 4.07 19.00 0.73
CA THR A 201 3.15 20.13 0.80
C THR A 201 3.74 21.33 1.56
N ASP A 202 4.64 21.12 2.51
CA ASP A 202 5.43 22.18 3.17
C ASP A 202 6.27 23.00 2.17
N LEU A 203 6.62 22.39 1.02
CA LEU A 203 7.34 23.05 -0.09
C LEU A 203 6.38 23.56 -1.19
N GLY A 204 5.07 23.51 -0.95
CA GLY A 204 4.06 23.87 -1.95
C GLY A 204 3.99 22.90 -3.13
N LEU A 205 4.51 21.67 -2.99
CA LEU A 205 4.39 20.63 -4.03
C LEU A 205 3.08 19.87 -3.88
N PRO A 206 2.44 19.47 -4.99
CA PRO A 206 1.23 18.67 -4.94
C PRO A 206 1.55 17.22 -4.53
N VAL A 207 0.54 16.54 -4.00
CA VAL A 207 0.58 15.10 -3.71
C VAL A 207 -0.70 14.46 -4.17
N PHE A 208 -0.63 13.16 -4.46
CA PHE A 208 -1.83 12.35 -4.56
C PHE A 208 -1.59 10.98 -3.95
N PHE A 209 -2.65 10.46 -3.36
CA PHE A 209 -2.71 9.12 -2.83
C PHE A 209 -3.47 8.25 -3.82
N LEU A 210 -2.97 7.07 -4.15
CA LEU A 210 -3.76 6.02 -4.78
C LEU A 210 -4.01 4.95 -3.73
N SER A 211 -5.26 4.63 -3.42
CA SER A 211 -5.52 3.66 -2.35
C SER A 211 -6.79 2.86 -2.57
N ARG A 212 -6.81 1.66 -1.98
CA ARG A 212 -7.96 0.77 -1.78
C ARG A 212 -8.43 0.74 -0.32
N LEU A 213 -7.77 1.51 0.54
CA LEU A 213 -8.11 1.67 1.95
C LEU A 213 -8.76 3.04 2.19
N ALA A 214 -9.36 3.22 3.36
CA ALA A 214 -9.95 4.49 3.75
C ALA A 214 -8.87 5.58 3.87
N TYR A 215 -9.24 6.81 3.50
CA TYR A 215 -8.36 7.95 3.69
C TYR A 215 -8.51 8.43 5.14
N PRO A 216 -7.41 8.50 5.91
CA PRO A 216 -7.48 9.10 7.22
C PRO A 216 -7.78 10.61 7.10
N GLY A 217 -8.40 11.20 8.12
CA GLY A 217 -8.82 12.62 8.07
C GLY A 217 -7.68 13.58 7.73
N TRP A 218 -6.47 13.33 8.24
CA TRP A 218 -5.30 14.14 7.92
C TRP A 218 -4.93 14.13 6.42
N ALA A 219 -5.29 13.07 5.68
CA ALA A 219 -5.02 12.99 4.26
C ALA A 219 -5.90 13.98 3.49
N PHE A 220 -7.14 14.19 3.92
CA PHE A 220 -8.00 15.25 3.36
C PHE A 220 -7.37 16.62 3.57
N ASP A 221 -6.85 16.89 4.77
CA ASP A 221 -6.20 18.15 5.09
C ASP A 221 -4.96 18.38 4.23
N VAL A 222 -4.10 17.36 4.08
CA VAL A 222 -2.91 17.41 3.21
C VAL A 222 -3.29 17.66 1.75
N LEU A 223 -4.33 17.00 1.23
CA LEU A 223 -4.78 17.23 -0.14
C LEU A 223 -5.28 18.66 -0.37
N LYS A 224 -5.84 19.32 0.63
CA LYS A 224 -6.31 20.71 0.51
C LYS A 224 -5.18 21.74 0.54
N GLN A 225 -3.98 21.37 0.98
CA GLN A 225 -2.84 22.31 1.06
C GLN A 225 -2.33 22.75 -0.32
N ASN A 226 -2.68 22.03 -1.39
CA ASN A 226 -2.32 22.41 -2.75
C ASN A 226 -3.48 22.13 -3.73
N ARG A 227 -3.88 23.14 -4.51
CA ARG A 227 -4.97 23.04 -5.51
C ARG A 227 -4.76 21.98 -6.60
N TYR A 228 -3.53 21.50 -6.79
CA TYR A 228 -3.18 20.46 -7.76
C TYR A 228 -3.02 19.08 -7.12
N SER A 229 -3.16 18.96 -5.80
CA SER A 229 -3.28 17.68 -5.12
C SER A 229 -4.65 17.06 -5.40
N TYR A 230 -4.71 15.74 -5.42
CA TYR A 230 -5.95 15.01 -5.67
C TYR A 230 -5.99 13.66 -4.97
N ALA A 231 -7.19 13.15 -4.72
CA ALA A 231 -7.39 11.79 -4.25
C ALA A 231 -7.51 10.85 -5.45
N GLN A 232 -6.85 9.70 -5.38
CA GLN A 232 -7.00 8.63 -6.35
C GLN A 232 -7.47 7.33 -5.68
N LYS A 233 -8.46 6.67 -6.28
CA LYS A 233 -8.89 5.33 -5.86
C LYS A 233 -8.63 4.33 -6.97
N SER A 234 -8.36 3.08 -6.61
CA SER A 234 -8.22 2.01 -7.60
C SER A 234 -9.36 1.02 -7.47
N LEU A 235 -10.30 1.10 -8.40
CA LEU A 235 -11.48 0.22 -8.47
C LEU A 235 -11.37 -0.64 -9.73
N ASN A 236 -12.09 -1.73 -9.82
CA ASN A 236 -11.95 -2.65 -10.96
C ASN A 236 -13.27 -3.23 -11.48
N THR A 237 -14.35 -3.10 -10.72
CA THR A 237 -15.70 -3.58 -11.08
C THR A 237 -16.74 -2.75 -10.33
N GLY A 238 -17.94 -2.63 -10.90
CA GLY A 238 -19.11 -2.00 -10.28
C GLY A 238 -19.89 -2.93 -9.35
N VAL A 239 -19.47 -4.20 -9.23
CA VAL A 239 -20.13 -5.25 -8.45
C VAL A 239 -19.43 -5.42 -7.10
N ASP A 240 -20.13 -5.18 -6.00
CA ASP A 240 -19.57 -5.20 -4.64
C ASP A 240 -18.93 -6.56 -4.27
N GLU A 241 -19.57 -7.68 -4.61
CA GLU A 241 -19.06 -9.03 -4.31
C GLU A 241 -17.73 -9.33 -5.04
N ASP A 242 -17.66 -9.00 -6.33
CA ASP A 242 -16.44 -9.24 -7.11
C ASP A 242 -15.32 -8.31 -6.69
N PHE A 243 -15.63 -7.05 -6.35
CA PHE A 243 -14.64 -6.15 -5.77
C PHE A 243 -14.05 -6.74 -4.48
N LYS A 244 -14.90 -7.26 -3.59
CA LYS A 244 -14.46 -7.89 -2.33
C LYS A 244 -13.62 -9.15 -2.58
N ARG A 245 -14.00 -10.01 -3.53
CA ARG A 245 -13.21 -11.20 -3.90
C ARG A 245 -11.85 -10.83 -4.47
N LEU A 246 -11.79 -9.80 -5.31
CA LEU A 246 -10.58 -9.38 -5.99
C LEU A 246 -9.64 -8.56 -5.10
N SER A 247 -10.16 -7.87 -4.08
CA SER A 247 -9.41 -7.03 -3.12
C SER A 247 -9.91 -7.25 -1.68
N PRO A 248 -9.64 -8.41 -1.06
CA PRO A 248 -10.28 -8.81 0.19
C PRO A 248 -10.00 -7.90 1.38
N GLY A 249 -8.81 -7.29 1.45
CA GLY A 249 -8.43 -6.36 2.51
C GLY A 249 -8.75 -4.89 2.23
N ALA A 250 -9.45 -4.57 1.12
CA ALA A 250 -9.92 -3.22 0.83
C ALA A 250 -11.16 -2.85 1.66
N ILE A 251 -11.45 -1.55 1.77
CA ILE A 251 -12.80 -1.10 2.21
C ILE A 251 -13.85 -1.53 1.18
N SER A 252 -15.14 -1.54 1.52
CA SER A 252 -16.15 -1.97 0.55
C SER A 252 -16.22 -1.05 -0.66
N LEU A 253 -16.72 -1.56 -1.81
CA LEU A 253 -16.95 -0.70 -2.98
C LEU A 253 -17.92 0.43 -2.65
N THR A 254 -18.97 0.14 -1.89
CA THR A 254 -19.90 1.16 -1.37
C THR A 254 -19.18 2.23 -0.54
N ASP A 255 -18.30 1.85 0.40
CA ASP A 255 -17.52 2.82 1.20
C ASP A 255 -16.59 3.65 0.32
N HIS A 256 -16.01 3.07 -0.73
CA HIS A 256 -15.25 3.83 -1.72
C HIS A 256 -16.09 4.90 -2.41
N ILE A 257 -17.31 4.57 -2.83
CA ILE A 257 -18.24 5.51 -3.47
C ILE A 257 -18.64 6.63 -2.49
N GLU A 258 -18.93 6.31 -1.23
CA GLU A 258 -19.24 7.34 -0.22
C GLU A 258 -18.04 8.23 0.10
N GLU A 259 -16.84 7.66 0.21
CA GLU A 259 -15.64 8.46 0.46
C GLU A 259 -15.32 9.39 -0.73
N ILE A 260 -15.59 8.94 -1.97
CA ILE A 260 -15.52 9.81 -3.16
C ILE A 260 -16.51 10.97 -3.04
N ARG A 261 -17.78 10.71 -2.67
CA ARG A 261 -18.76 11.79 -2.45
C ARG A 261 -18.26 12.78 -1.40
N GLU A 262 -17.69 12.29 -0.31
CA GLU A 262 -17.17 13.14 0.76
C GLU A 262 -15.96 13.97 0.30
N LEU A 263 -15.01 13.38 -0.42
CA LEU A 263 -13.89 14.09 -1.02
C LEU A 263 -14.39 15.21 -1.96
N ARG A 264 -15.38 14.91 -2.81
CA ARG A 264 -15.98 15.88 -3.73
C ARG A 264 -16.73 16.99 -3.00
N ARG A 265 -17.49 16.67 -1.96
CA ARG A 265 -18.18 17.64 -1.08
C ARG A 265 -17.20 18.62 -0.45
N GLN A 266 -15.98 18.16 -0.13
CA GLN A 266 -14.91 19.00 0.41
C GLN A 266 -14.06 19.71 -0.67
N GLY A 267 -14.45 19.63 -1.95
CA GLY A 267 -13.77 20.30 -3.06
C GLY A 267 -12.49 19.63 -3.55
N ILE A 268 -12.17 18.42 -3.07
CA ILE A 268 -10.97 17.67 -3.46
C ILE A 268 -11.22 17.01 -4.82
N TYR A 269 -10.28 17.15 -5.75
CA TYR A 269 -10.36 16.49 -7.05
C TYR A 269 -10.21 14.98 -6.87
N THR A 270 -11.09 14.19 -7.50
CA THR A 270 -11.02 12.73 -7.44
C THR A 270 -10.73 12.14 -8.81
N SER A 271 -9.77 11.22 -8.86
CA SER A 271 -9.46 10.42 -10.03
C SER A 271 -9.63 8.94 -9.68
N ILE A 272 -10.21 8.16 -10.57
CA ILE A 272 -10.37 6.71 -10.36
C ILE A 272 -9.54 5.98 -11.38
N GLN A 273 -8.67 5.12 -10.89
CA GLN A 273 -7.91 4.21 -11.72
C GLN A 273 -8.66 2.88 -11.78
N VAL A 274 -9.34 2.64 -12.90
CA VAL A 274 -10.02 1.38 -13.19
C VAL A 274 -8.96 0.38 -13.61
N ASN A 275 -8.39 -0.32 -12.63
CA ASN A 275 -7.18 -1.11 -12.81
C ASN A 275 -7.06 -2.25 -11.79
N PRO A 276 -6.84 -3.50 -12.24
CA PRO A 276 -6.90 -3.94 -13.63
C PRO A 276 -8.36 -4.16 -14.08
N VAL A 277 -8.66 -3.82 -15.33
CA VAL A 277 -9.77 -4.49 -16.02
C VAL A 277 -9.27 -5.89 -16.39
N VAL A 278 -9.84 -6.93 -15.79
CA VAL A 278 -9.41 -8.33 -15.99
C VAL A 278 -10.38 -9.03 -16.95
N PRO A 279 -9.98 -9.35 -18.19
CA PRO A 279 -10.83 -10.05 -19.14
C PRO A 279 -11.32 -11.40 -18.60
N GLY A 280 -12.58 -11.71 -18.82
CA GLY A 280 -13.22 -12.95 -18.34
C GLY A 280 -13.64 -12.93 -16.87
N ILE A 281 -13.26 -11.90 -16.11
CA ILE A 281 -13.75 -11.66 -14.73
C ILE A 281 -14.62 -10.41 -14.70
N VAL A 282 -14.12 -9.31 -15.27
CA VAL A 282 -14.83 -8.02 -15.32
C VAL A 282 -15.49 -7.86 -16.68
N SER A 283 -16.82 -7.77 -16.69
CA SER A 283 -17.63 -7.59 -17.89
C SER A 283 -17.68 -6.13 -18.35
N HIS A 284 -18.18 -5.89 -19.57
CA HIS A 284 -18.46 -4.53 -20.03
C HIS A 284 -19.55 -3.85 -19.17
N ASP A 285 -20.57 -4.60 -18.77
CA ASP A 285 -21.66 -4.09 -17.93
C ASP A 285 -21.17 -3.73 -16.52
N ASP A 286 -20.20 -4.48 -15.98
CA ASP A 286 -19.60 -4.17 -14.67
C ASP A 286 -18.87 -2.81 -14.71
N ILE A 287 -18.18 -2.52 -15.82
CA ILE A 287 -17.49 -1.25 -16.04
C ILE A 287 -18.49 -0.12 -16.20
N ARG A 288 -19.57 -0.34 -16.98
CA ARG A 288 -20.65 0.64 -17.14
C ARG A 288 -21.30 0.97 -15.79
N LEU A 289 -21.62 -0.06 -15.00
CA LEU A 289 -22.16 0.10 -13.65
C LEU A 289 -21.21 0.87 -12.73
N LEU A 290 -19.91 0.58 -12.80
CA LEU A 290 -18.90 1.34 -12.05
C LEU A 290 -18.92 2.82 -12.46
N PHE A 291 -18.99 3.12 -13.75
CA PHE A 291 -18.97 4.50 -14.24
C PHE A 291 -20.23 5.26 -13.83
N GLU A 292 -21.39 4.62 -13.85
CA GLU A 292 -22.65 5.19 -13.36
C GLU A 292 -22.54 5.56 -11.89
N ARG A 293 -22.10 4.62 -11.03
CA ARG A 293 -21.89 4.87 -9.60
C ARG A 293 -20.88 6.01 -9.34
N LEU A 294 -19.80 6.06 -10.12
CA LEU A 294 -18.78 7.10 -10.00
C LEU A 294 -19.30 8.47 -10.45
N ALA A 295 -20.09 8.52 -11.52
CA ALA A 295 -20.71 9.75 -12.01
C ALA A 295 -21.72 10.29 -10.99
N GLU A 296 -22.55 9.42 -10.42
CA GLU A 296 -23.48 9.77 -9.33
C GLU A 296 -22.75 10.29 -8.08
N ALA A 297 -21.56 9.77 -7.79
CA ALA A 297 -20.73 10.25 -6.69
C ALA A 297 -20.03 11.60 -6.97
N GLY A 298 -20.15 12.13 -8.20
CA GLY A 298 -19.52 13.40 -8.59
C GLY A 298 -18.03 13.28 -8.91
N ASN A 299 -17.54 12.08 -9.24
CA ASN A 299 -16.14 11.86 -9.58
C ASN A 299 -15.68 12.71 -10.78
N ASN A 300 -14.43 13.19 -10.78
CA ASN A 300 -13.94 14.06 -11.85
C ASN A 300 -13.37 13.34 -13.06
N HIS A 301 -12.62 12.25 -12.84
CA HIS A 301 -11.83 11.63 -13.89
C HIS A 301 -11.70 10.13 -13.67
N VAL A 302 -11.72 9.38 -14.77
CA VAL A 302 -11.48 7.95 -14.81
C VAL A 302 -10.31 7.65 -15.74
N ILE A 303 -9.36 6.85 -15.27
CA ILE A 303 -8.26 6.29 -16.05
C ILE A 303 -8.47 4.78 -16.12
N VAL A 304 -8.63 4.23 -17.33
CA VAL A 304 -8.83 2.79 -17.52
C VAL A 304 -7.52 2.13 -17.92
N LYS A 305 -7.16 1.02 -17.25
CA LYS A 305 -6.00 0.21 -17.59
C LYS A 305 -6.42 -1.23 -17.87
N PHE A 306 -6.25 -1.64 -19.11
CA PHE A 306 -6.47 -3.02 -19.54
C PHE A 306 -5.21 -3.83 -19.27
N ALA A 307 -5.32 -4.83 -18.38
CA ALA A 307 -4.25 -5.79 -18.17
C ALA A 307 -4.53 -7.01 -19.06
N VAL A 308 -3.91 -7.01 -20.23
CA VAL A 308 -3.87 -8.18 -21.11
C VAL A 308 -2.57 -8.91 -20.81
N ASN A 309 -2.68 -10.17 -20.35
CA ASN A 309 -1.54 -11.08 -20.30
C ASN A 309 -1.22 -11.61 -21.70
#